data_AF-A0A7M3TDH3-F1
#
_entry.id   AF-A0A7M3TDH3-F1
#
_cell.length_a   1.000
_cell.length_b   1.000
_cell.length_c   1.000
_cell.angle_alpha   90.00
_cell.angle_beta   90.00
_cell.angle_gamma   90.00
#
_symmetry.space_group_name_H-M   'P 1'
#
loop_
_entity.id
_entity.type
_entity.pdbx_description
1 polymer ?
#
loop_
_entity_poly.entity_id
_entity_poly.type
_entity_poly.pdbx_seq_one_letter_code
_entity_poly.pdbx_strand_id
1 'polypeptide(L)'
;MELKNIVPWGRSLEEYKQMFLLSENDLKSKILGCGDGPSSFNYEATSLGGNITSIDPTYKFSEKDIKQRIIETSNEVMEQLRINKDKYVWKNIESIDALYDIRMKSMDNFLRDYERGKSEGRYIYNTLPDLSSFADKSFDIVLCSHFLFLYSEQLDLDFHIKSILEMCRLAKSEVKIFPILDLESNRSKHLDKVLEVLDKNNYKYSIEKSSYEFQRNANQMLRISI
;
A
#
# COMPACT_ATOMS: atom_id res chain seq x y z
N MET A 1 -2.90 -9.68 -16.24
CA MET A 1 -1.85 -8.73 -15.82
C MET A 1 -0.72 -9.51 -15.17
N GLU A 2 0.47 -9.54 -15.77
CA GLU A 2 1.64 -10.17 -15.13
C GLU A 2 2.31 -9.15 -14.20
N LEU A 3 2.07 -9.26 -12.89
CA LEU A 3 2.66 -8.42 -11.84
C LEU A 3 4.18 -8.66 -11.63
N LYS A 4 4.89 -9.20 -12.63
CA LYS A 4 6.31 -9.61 -12.50
C LYS A 4 7.24 -8.46 -12.12
N ASN A 5 6.82 -7.21 -12.39
CA ASN A 5 7.61 -5.99 -12.17
C ASN A 5 7.17 -5.18 -10.94
N ILE A 6 6.25 -5.70 -10.12
CA ILE A 6 5.87 -5.08 -8.85
C ILE A 6 6.61 -5.79 -7.72
N VAL A 7 7.28 -4.99 -6.91
CA VAL A 7 8.25 -5.44 -5.93
C VAL A 7 7.52 -5.67 -4.60
N PRO A 8 7.52 -6.89 -4.05
CA PRO A 8 6.96 -7.13 -2.72
C PRO A 8 7.89 -6.52 -1.66
N TRP A 9 7.59 -5.27 -1.27
CA TRP A 9 8.41 -4.48 -0.35
C TRP A 9 7.57 -3.95 0.82
N GLY A 10 7.49 -4.76 1.87
CA GLY A 10 6.60 -4.53 3.02
C GLY A 10 6.95 -3.28 3.83
N ARG A 11 5.91 -2.67 4.41
CA ARG A 11 6.00 -1.50 5.30
C ARG A 11 5.46 -1.84 6.69
N SER A 12 5.94 -1.13 7.70
CA SER A 12 5.48 -1.26 9.08
C SER A 12 4.19 -0.49 9.36
N LEU A 13 3.54 -0.78 10.49
CA LEU A 13 2.42 0.01 11.00
C LEU A 13 2.78 1.48 11.17
N GLU A 14 3.96 1.78 11.72
CA GLU A 14 4.39 3.17 11.93
C GLU A 14 4.44 3.94 10.61
N GLU A 15 4.89 3.30 9.54
CA GLU A 15 4.86 3.92 8.21
C GLU A 15 3.46 4.10 7.68
N TYR A 16 2.54 3.14 7.88
CA TYR A 16 1.13 3.32 7.51
C TYR A 16 0.51 4.50 8.26
N LYS A 17 0.80 4.67 9.55
CA LYS A 17 0.35 5.82 10.34
C LYS A 17 0.89 7.13 9.76
N GLN A 18 2.17 7.18 9.40
CA GLN A 18 2.76 8.38 8.80
C GLN A 18 2.23 8.66 7.39
N MET A 19 2.12 7.63 6.54
CA MET A 19 1.64 7.71 5.15
C MET A 19 0.22 8.25 5.09
N PHE A 20 -0.67 7.71 5.93
CA PHE A 20 -2.12 7.92 5.86
C PHE A 20 -2.69 8.77 6.99
N LEU A 21 -1.82 9.34 7.84
CA LEU A 21 -2.16 10.11 9.03
C LEU A 21 -3.16 9.36 9.93
N LEU A 22 -2.94 8.06 10.14
CA LEU A 22 -3.84 7.23 10.95
C LEU A 22 -3.65 7.54 12.43
N SER A 23 -4.75 7.93 13.07
CA SER A 23 -4.85 8.06 14.52
C SER A 23 -5.10 6.72 15.19
N GLU A 24 -4.95 6.67 16.51
CA GLU A 24 -5.33 5.49 17.32
C GLU A 24 -6.83 5.15 17.19
N ASN A 25 -7.68 6.13 16.87
CA ASN A 25 -9.10 5.88 16.65
C ASN A 25 -9.35 5.27 15.27
N ASP A 26 -8.59 5.67 14.25
CA ASP A 26 -8.70 5.08 12.92
C ASP A 26 -8.35 3.59 12.96
N LEU A 27 -7.35 3.20 13.74
CA LEU A 27 -6.94 1.79 13.91
C LEU A 27 -8.02 0.90 14.55
N LYS A 28 -9.04 1.47 15.19
CA LYS A 28 -10.21 0.73 15.72
C LYS A 28 -11.28 0.50 14.66
N SER A 29 -11.21 1.19 13.53
CA SER A 29 -12.12 1.03 12.40
C SER A 29 -11.85 -0.31 11.68
N LYS A 30 -12.81 -0.75 10.88
CA LYS A 30 -12.60 -1.88 9.97
C LYS A 30 -11.88 -1.40 8.71
N ILE A 31 -10.63 -1.79 8.55
CA ILE A 31 -9.74 -1.29 7.48
C ILE A 31 -9.49 -2.37 6.43
N LEU A 32 -9.55 -1.99 5.15
CA LEU A 32 -9.03 -2.78 4.03
C LEU A 32 -7.72 -2.18 3.54
N GLY A 33 -6.65 -2.96 3.50
CA GLY A 33 -5.40 -2.62 2.81
C GLY A 33 -5.32 -3.30 1.44
N CYS A 34 -5.23 -2.49 0.39
CA CYS A 34 -5.19 -2.94 -1.00
C CYS A 34 -3.77 -2.95 -1.56
N GLY A 35 -3.27 -4.13 -1.94
CA GLY A 35 -1.90 -4.30 -2.44
C GLY A 35 -0.87 -4.17 -1.32
N ASP A 36 -1.18 -4.69 -0.14
CA ASP A 36 -0.34 -4.57 1.05
C ASP A 36 0.98 -5.36 0.94
N GLY A 37 1.05 -6.35 0.04
CA GLY A 37 2.20 -7.24 -0.08
C GLY A 37 2.62 -7.85 1.26
N PRO A 38 3.92 -8.05 1.52
CA PRO A 38 4.42 -8.58 2.79
C PRO A 38 4.57 -7.49 3.88
N SER A 39 3.60 -6.58 3.99
CA SER A 39 3.57 -5.52 5.02
C SER A 39 3.23 -6.08 6.41
N SER A 40 3.91 -5.60 7.45
CA SER A 40 3.55 -5.94 8.84
C SER A 40 2.42 -5.10 9.41
N PHE A 41 1.88 -4.13 8.66
CA PHE A 41 0.76 -3.29 9.12
C PHE A 41 -0.39 -4.11 9.72
N ASN A 42 -0.85 -5.14 9.01
CA ASN A 42 -1.95 -5.99 9.48
C ASN A 42 -1.62 -6.70 10.79
N TYR A 43 -0.47 -7.39 10.83
CA TYR A 43 0.01 -8.07 12.03
C TYR A 43 0.14 -7.13 13.24
N GLU A 44 0.80 -5.99 13.05
CA GLU A 44 1.06 -5.02 14.11
C GLU A 44 -0.23 -4.36 14.61
N ALA A 45 -1.10 -3.91 13.70
CA ALA A 45 -2.38 -3.29 14.06
C ALA A 45 -3.34 -4.28 14.72
N THR A 46 -3.40 -5.52 14.22
CA THR A 46 -4.21 -6.59 14.82
C THR A 46 -3.73 -6.91 16.24
N SER A 47 -2.40 -6.90 16.46
CA SER A 47 -1.82 -7.10 17.79
C SER A 47 -2.20 -5.99 18.79
N LEU A 48 -2.62 -4.82 18.28
CA LEU A 48 -3.16 -3.70 19.07
C LEU A 48 -4.70 -3.72 19.16
N GLY A 49 -5.36 -4.79 18.70
CA GLY A 49 -6.82 -4.94 18.71
C GLY A 49 -7.53 -4.32 17.51
N GLY A 50 -6.80 -3.94 16.46
CA GLY A 50 -7.39 -3.44 15.21
C GLY A 50 -8.08 -4.53 14.38
N ASN A 51 -8.92 -4.10 13.44
CA ASN A 51 -9.66 -4.99 12.53
C ASN A 51 -9.21 -4.75 11.09
N ILE A 52 -8.13 -5.42 10.69
CA ILE A 52 -7.48 -5.20 9.39
C ILE A 52 -7.66 -6.42 8.49
N THR A 53 -8.14 -6.16 7.29
CA THR A 53 -8.09 -7.11 6.17
C THR A 53 -7.11 -6.58 5.14
N SER A 54 -6.18 -7.41 4.71
CA SER A 54 -5.21 -7.11 3.65
C SER A 54 -5.50 -7.99 2.45
N ILE A 55 -5.49 -7.38 1.26
CA ILE A 55 -5.58 -8.09 0.00
C ILE A 55 -4.31 -7.91 -0.81
N ASP A 56 -3.83 -9.00 -1.39
CA ASP A 56 -2.69 -8.95 -2.29
C ASP A 56 -2.62 -10.20 -3.19
N PRO A 57 -2.20 -10.06 -4.47
CA PRO A 57 -1.92 -11.18 -5.35
C PRO A 57 -0.88 -12.17 -4.81
N THR A 58 0.04 -11.74 -3.94
CA THR A 58 1.04 -12.59 -3.31
C THR A 58 0.42 -13.61 -2.35
N TYR A 59 -0.78 -13.34 -1.83
CA TYR A 59 -1.40 -14.21 -0.82
C TYR A 59 -1.94 -15.53 -1.37
N LYS A 60 -1.82 -15.77 -2.68
CA LYS A 60 -2.03 -17.11 -3.26
C LYS A 60 -0.88 -18.08 -2.95
N PHE A 61 0.30 -17.58 -2.62
CA PHE A 61 1.50 -18.37 -2.40
C PHE A 61 1.65 -18.81 -0.94
N SER A 62 2.54 -19.77 -0.70
CA SER A 62 2.90 -20.22 0.65
C SER A 62 3.84 -19.22 1.33
N GLU A 63 3.91 -19.24 2.67
CA GLU A 63 4.91 -18.47 3.42
C GLU A 63 6.33 -18.67 2.87
N LYS A 64 6.70 -19.93 2.57
CA LYS A 64 8.03 -20.28 2.05
C LYS A 64 8.33 -19.62 0.71
N ASP A 65 7.36 -19.62 -0.21
CA ASP A 65 7.52 -19.02 -1.54
C ASP A 65 7.62 -17.49 -1.44
N ILE A 66 6.81 -16.87 -0.58
CA ILE A 66 6.86 -15.43 -0.33
C ILE A 66 8.21 -15.04 0.28
N LYS A 67 8.69 -15.80 1.27
CA LYS A 67 10.01 -15.60 1.88
C LYS A 67 11.13 -15.69 0.85
N GLN A 68 11.11 -16.71 -0.01
CA GLN A 68 12.09 -16.86 -1.07
C GLN A 68 12.10 -15.65 -2.01
N ARG A 69 10.90 -15.18 -2.42
CA ARG A 69 10.76 -14.00 -3.26
C ARG A 69 11.28 -12.73 -2.59
N ILE A 70 11.02 -12.54 -1.30
CA ILE A 70 11.55 -11.40 -0.52
C ILE A 70 13.07 -11.40 -0.57
N ILE A 71 13.72 -12.54 -0.31
CA ILE A 71 15.18 -12.66 -0.30
C ILE A 71 15.75 -12.29 -1.68
N GLU A 72 15.20 -12.86 -2.74
CA GLU A 72 15.63 -12.59 -4.12
C GLU A 72 15.51 -11.10 -4.48
N THR A 73 14.33 -10.52 -4.24
CA THR A 73 14.05 -9.14 -4.60
C THR A 73 14.78 -8.12 -3.70
N SER A 74 15.07 -8.47 -2.45
CA SER A 74 15.75 -7.55 -1.52
C SER A 74 17.13 -7.11 -2.01
N ASN A 75 17.89 -8.02 -2.62
CA ASN A 75 19.21 -7.70 -3.18
C ASN A 75 19.10 -6.70 -4.34
N GLU A 76 18.15 -6.92 -5.24
CA GLU A 76 17.90 -6.04 -6.38
C GLU A 76 17.47 -4.64 -5.92
N VAL A 77 16.55 -4.57 -4.94
CA VAL A 77 16.08 -3.30 -4.37
C VAL A 77 17.21 -2.53 -3.69
N MET A 78 18.05 -3.21 -2.90
CA MET A 78 19.20 -2.57 -2.26
C MET A 78 20.19 -2.02 -3.27
N GLU A 79 20.44 -2.75 -4.36
CA GLU A 79 21.35 -2.26 -5.41
C GLU A 79 20.77 -1.05 -6.14
N GLN A 80 19.48 -1.08 -6.47
CA GLN A 80 18.81 0.08 -7.06
C GLN A 80 18.80 1.31 -6.14
N LEU A 81 18.66 1.10 -4.83
CA LEU A 81 18.76 2.17 -3.83
C LEU A 81 20.16 2.77 -3.75
N ARG A 82 21.22 1.96 -3.87
CA ARG A 82 22.61 2.46 -3.91
C ARG A 82 22.86 3.31 -5.15
N ILE A 83 22.43 2.83 -6.32
CA ILE A 83 22.58 3.55 -7.60
C ILE A 83 21.80 4.87 -7.58
N ASN A 84 20.57 4.84 -7.05
CA ASN A 84 19.65 5.98 -7.08
C ASN A 84 19.59 6.74 -5.75
N LYS A 85 20.65 6.74 -4.95
CA LYS A 85 20.66 7.29 -3.57
C LYS A 85 20.11 8.72 -3.48
N ASP A 86 20.36 9.54 -4.49
CA ASP A 86 19.93 10.95 -4.55
C ASP A 86 18.41 11.14 -4.75
N LYS A 87 17.71 10.09 -5.23
CA LYS A 87 16.24 10.07 -5.32
C LYS A 87 15.56 9.88 -3.96
N TYR A 88 16.32 9.66 -2.89
CA TYR A 88 15.78 9.36 -1.55
C TYR A 88 16.21 10.40 -0.50
N VAL A 89 15.42 10.47 0.57
CA VAL A 89 15.59 11.36 1.72
C VAL A 89 16.08 10.54 2.92
N TRP A 90 17.33 10.76 3.32
CA TRP A 90 18.03 10.03 4.39
C TRP A 90 18.00 10.81 5.72
N LYS A 91 16.84 11.36 6.09
CA LYS A 91 16.69 12.14 7.34
C LYS A 91 16.38 11.25 8.54
N ASN A 92 15.39 10.36 8.38
CA ASN A 92 14.91 9.48 9.46
C ASN A 92 15.46 8.05 9.32
N ILE A 93 16.15 7.77 8.22
CA ILE A 93 16.77 6.48 7.92
C ILE A 93 18.25 6.78 7.68
N GLU A 94 19.08 6.32 8.61
CA GLU A 94 20.50 6.71 8.70
C GLU A 94 21.34 6.16 7.55
N SER A 95 20.98 5.00 7.02
CA SER A 95 21.73 4.31 5.96
C SER A 95 20.84 3.36 5.15
N ILE A 96 21.36 2.89 4.02
CA ILE A 96 20.72 1.84 3.21
C ILE A 96 20.62 0.54 4.02
N ASP A 97 21.62 0.21 4.83
CA ASP A 97 21.59 -0.98 5.68
C ASP A 97 20.51 -0.85 6.78
N ALA A 98 20.37 0.34 7.38
CA ALA A 98 19.29 0.60 8.34
C ALA A 98 17.91 0.46 7.67
N LEU A 99 17.76 0.93 6.42
CA LEU A 99 16.53 0.70 5.66
C LEU A 99 16.27 -0.78 5.42
N TYR A 100 17.30 -1.53 5.02
CA TYR A 100 17.21 -2.97 4.81
C TYR A 100 16.70 -3.66 6.06
N ASP A 101 17.31 -3.37 7.22
CA ASP A 101 16.92 -3.97 8.50
C ASP A 101 15.47 -3.64 8.89
N ILE A 102 15.04 -2.37 8.71
CA ILE A 102 13.66 -1.95 8.96
C ILE A 102 12.68 -2.74 8.07
N ARG A 103 13.00 -2.87 6.77
CA ARG A 103 12.16 -3.55 5.78
C ARG A 103 12.10 -5.05 6.03
N MET A 104 13.23 -5.67 6.26
CA MET A 104 13.31 -7.10 6.55
C MET A 104 12.59 -7.43 7.85
N LYS A 105 12.73 -6.62 8.90
CA LYS A 105 11.98 -6.80 10.15
C LYS A 105 10.47 -6.74 9.94
N SER A 106 9.99 -5.80 9.13
CA SER A 106 8.57 -5.72 8.78
C SER A 106 8.11 -6.98 8.03
N MET A 107 8.83 -7.38 7.00
CA MET A 107 8.45 -8.56 6.22
C MET A 107 8.56 -9.86 7.03
N ASP A 108 9.53 -9.99 7.94
CA ASP A 108 9.66 -11.13 8.85
C ASP A 108 8.50 -11.21 9.85
N ASN A 109 8.04 -10.06 10.37
CA ASN A 109 6.86 -9.99 11.22
C ASN A 109 5.60 -10.44 10.47
N PHE A 110 5.44 -10.00 9.22
CA PHE A 110 4.38 -10.48 8.33
C PHE A 110 4.48 -12.00 8.15
N LEU A 111 5.65 -12.55 7.78
CA LEU A 111 5.82 -13.99 7.52
C LEU A 111 5.46 -14.85 8.74
N ARG A 112 5.85 -14.42 9.95
CA ARG A 112 5.52 -15.12 11.20
C ARG A 112 4.01 -15.20 11.48
N ASP A 113 3.26 -14.22 11.01
CA ASP A 113 1.82 -14.13 11.19
C ASP A 113 1.03 -14.70 10.01
N TYR A 114 1.64 -14.79 8.83
CA TYR A 114 0.95 -14.97 7.55
C TYR A 114 0.02 -16.18 7.50
N GLU A 115 0.51 -17.39 7.81
CA GLU A 115 -0.32 -18.60 7.72
C GLU A 115 -1.50 -18.56 8.71
N ARG A 116 -1.26 -18.05 9.92
CA ARG A 116 -2.32 -17.87 10.92
C ARG A 116 -3.32 -16.82 10.44
N GLY A 117 -2.86 -15.63 10.08
CA GLY A 117 -3.74 -14.54 9.63
C GLY A 117 -4.51 -14.88 8.37
N LYS A 118 -3.94 -15.69 7.47
CA LYS A 118 -4.63 -16.20 6.30
C LYS A 118 -5.77 -17.14 6.69
N SER A 119 -5.53 -18.06 7.64
CA SER A 119 -6.59 -18.92 8.19
C SER A 119 -7.70 -18.15 8.92
N GLU A 120 -7.35 -17.01 9.52
CA GLU A 120 -8.29 -16.08 10.19
C GLU A 120 -9.02 -15.15 9.20
N GLY A 121 -8.69 -15.20 7.91
CA GLY A 121 -9.29 -14.34 6.87
C GLY A 121 -8.74 -12.91 6.84
N ARG A 122 -7.61 -12.63 7.51
CA ARG A 122 -6.95 -11.32 7.51
C ARG A 122 -6.09 -11.08 6.26
N TYR A 123 -5.53 -12.13 5.66
CA TYR A 123 -4.80 -12.06 4.39
C TYR A 123 -5.55 -12.81 3.30
N ILE A 124 -6.08 -12.08 2.29
CA ILE A 124 -6.95 -12.64 1.25
C ILE A 124 -6.32 -12.45 -0.13
N TYR A 125 -6.24 -13.53 -0.91
CA TYR A 125 -5.85 -13.45 -2.31
C TYR A 125 -6.96 -12.79 -3.14
N ASN A 126 -6.78 -11.50 -3.41
CA ASN A 126 -7.63 -10.67 -4.27
C ASN A 126 -6.74 -9.65 -4.98
N THR A 127 -7.24 -9.08 -6.07
CA THR A 127 -6.49 -8.09 -6.86
C THR A 127 -7.41 -6.97 -7.32
N LEU A 128 -6.98 -5.72 -7.16
CA LEU A 128 -7.66 -4.61 -7.83
C LEU A 128 -7.63 -4.81 -9.36
N PRO A 129 -8.70 -4.40 -10.08
CA PRO A 129 -9.95 -3.84 -9.58
C PRO A 129 -11.04 -4.87 -9.21
N ASP A 130 -10.77 -6.18 -9.27
CA ASP A 130 -11.80 -7.21 -9.04
C ASP A 130 -11.92 -7.57 -7.55
N LEU A 131 -12.79 -6.84 -6.84
CA LEU A 131 -13.10 -7.05 -5.42
C LEU A 131 -14.58 -7.40 -5.21
N SER A 132 -15.17 -8.09 -6.19
CA SER A 132 -16.57 -8.54 -6.19
C SER A 132 -16.93 -9.47 -5.02
N SER A 133 -15.95 -10.11 -4.38
CA SER A 133 -16.15 -10.92 -3.17
C SER A 133 -16.56 -10.10 -1.94
N PHE A 134 -16.38 -8.78 -1.96
CA PHE A 134 -16.78 -7.89 -0.88
C PHE A 134 -18.04 -7.10 -1.25
N ALA A 135 -18.98 -7.03 -0.31
CA ALA A 135 -20.16 -6.19 -0.40
C ALA A 135 -19.80 -4.69 -0.34
N ASP A 136 -20.67 -3.86 -0.92
CA ASP A 136 -20.57 -2.41 -0.83
C ASP A 136 -20.46 -1.95 0.62
N LYS A 137 -19.67 -0.90 0.86
CA LYS A 137 -19.56 -0.26 2.18
C LYS A 137 -19.23 -1.24 3.30
N SER A 138 -18.39 -2.23 3.02
CA SER A 138 -18.01 -3.29 3.96
C SER A 138 -16.83 -2.93 4.87
N PHE A 139 -16.12 -1.84 4.55
CA PHE A 139 -14.98 -1.31 5.31
C PHE A 139 -15.20 0.16 5.63
N ASP A 140 -14.75 0.60 6.80
CA ASP A 140 -14.86 2.00 7.19
C ASP A 140 -13.80 2.84 6.44
N ILE A 141 -12.57 2.31 6.34
CA ILE A 141 -11.43 2.93 5.67
C ILE A 141 -10.81 1.95 4.68
N VAL A 142 -10.47 2.41 3.47
CA VAL A 142 -9.73 1.62 2.47
C VAL A 142 -8.41 2.31 2.13
N LEU A 143 -7.30 1.58 2.24
CA LEU A 143 -5.93 2.09 2.06
C LEU A 143 -5.27 1.43 0.85
N CYS A 144 -4.42 2.16 0.13
CA CYS A 144 -3.52 1.58 -0.86
C CYS A 144 -2.15 2.27 -0.80
N SER A 145 -1.12 1.51 -0.45
CA SER A 145 0.25 1.99 -0.28
C SER A 145 1.15 1.47 -1.41
N HIS A 146 1.91 2.36 -2.05
CA HIS A 146 2.99 2.06 -2.98
C HIS A 146 2.63 1.08 -4.12
N PHE A 147 1.40 1.17 -4.62
CA PHE A 147 0.93 0.38 -5.77
C PHE A 147 0.49 1.30 -6.92
N LEU A 148 -0.80 1.66 -7.00
CA LEU A 148 -1.42 2.41 -8.11
C LEU A 148 -0.52 3.46 -8.78
N PHE A 149 -0.48 4.69 -8.25
CA PHE A 149 0.25 5.79 -8.87
C PHE A 149 1.76 5.58 -8.95
N LEU A 150 2.33 4.79 -8.03
CA LEU A 150 3.75 4.45 -8.06
C LEU A 150 4.11 3.70 -9.34
N TYR A 151 3.24 2.79 -9.78
CA TYR A 151 3.41 1.99 -10.99
C TYR A 151 2.66 2.56 -12.20
N SER A 152 2.66 3.89 -12.36
CA SER A 152 1.97 4.58 -13.48
C SER A 152 2.46 4.17 -14.88
N GLU A 153 3.69 3.66 -14.99
CA GLU A 153 4.22 3.13 -16.26
C GLU A 153 3.72 1.72 -16.57
N GLN A 154 3.43 0.92 -15.53
CA GLN A 154 3.03 -0.48 -15.65
C GLN A 154 1.51 -0.64 -15.64
N LEU A 155 0.79 0.27 -14.99
CA LEU A 155 -0.66 0.26 -14.85
C LEU A 155 -1.25 1.41 -15.68
N ASP A 156 -2.14 1.08 -16.61
CA ASP A 156 -2.78 2.08 -17.45
C ASP A 156 -3.85 2.89 -16.70
N LEU A 157 -4.36 3.93 -17.36
CA LEU A 157 -5.36 4.84 -16.76
C LEU A 157 -6.66 4.12 -16.41
N ASP A 158 -7.11 3.16 -17.24
CA ASP A 158 -8.36 2.43 -17.03
C ASP A 158 -8.27 1.55 -15.78
N PHE A 159 -7.12 0.90 -15.56
CA PHE A 159 -6.84 0.16 -14.35
C PHE A 159 -6.92 1.05 -13.11
N HIS A 160 -6.31 2.25 -13.14
CA HIS A 160 -6.37 3.20 -12.03
C HIS A 160 -7.79 3.63 -11.72
N ILE A 161 -8.56 4.03 -12.74
CA ILE A 161 -9.94 4.48 -12.56
C ILE A 161 -10.79 3.36 -11.96
N LYS A 162 -10.76 2.16 -12.53
CA LYS A 162 -11.55 1.02 -12.05
C LYS A 162 -11.17 0.64 -10.63
N SER A 163 -9.87 0.63 -10.31
CA SER A 163 -9.38 0.28 -8.98
C SER A 163 -9.85 1.27 -7.93
N ILE A 164 -9.73 2.57 -8.21
CA ILE A 164 -10.09 3.62 -7.25
C ILE A 164 -11.60 3.67 -7.05
N LEU A 165 -12.40 3.52 -8.12
CA LEU A 165 -13.86 3.43 -7.99
C LEU A 165 -14.29 2.19 -7.21
N GLU A 166 -13.62 1.05 -7.38
CA GLU A 166 -13.89 -0.15 -6.59
C GLU A 166 -13.54 0.06 -5.11
N MET A 167 -12.41 0.72 -4.81
CA MET A 167 -12.07 1.10 -3.44
C MET A 167 -13.15 2.02 -2.84
N CYS A 168 -13.65 2.99 -3.61
CA CYS A 168 -14.75 3.87 -3.17
C CYS A 168 -16.05 3.11 -2.92
N ARG A 169 -16.39 2.09 -3.73
CA ARG A 169 -17.57 1.23 -3.51
C ARG A 169 -17.51 0.51 -2.16
N LEU A 170 -16.32 0.07 -1.76
CA LEU A 170 -16.10 -0.70 -0.53
C LEU A 170 -16.00 0.15 0.74
N ALA A 171 -15.53 1.38 0.62
CA ALA A 171 -15.38 2.30 1.74
C ALA A 171 -16.73 2.88 2.20
N LYS A 172 -16.93 3.02 3.51
CA LYS A 172 -18.04 3.76 4.10
C LYS A 172 -17.70 5.22 4.33
N SER A 173 -16.45 5.51 4.66
CA SER A 173 -16.03 6.85 5.09
C SER A 173 -14.95 7.41 4.18
N GLU A 174 -13.84 6.70 4.00
CA GLU A 174 -12.73 7.24 3.24
C GLU A 174 -11.87 6.19 2.51
N VAL A 175 -11.30 6.63 1.40
CA VAL A 175 -10.22 5.96 0.67
C VAL A 175 -8.96 6.80 0.76
N LYS A 176 -7.81 6.20 1.06
CA LYS A 176 -6.51 6.89 1.06
C LYS A 176 -5.49 6.14 0.20
N ILE A 177 -4.84 6.85 -0.72
CA ILE A 177 -3.88 6.29 -1.67
C ILE A 177 -2.56 7.06 -1.56
N PHE A 178 -1.48 6.35 -1.31
CA PHE A 178 -0.15 6.92 -1.16
C PHE A 178 0.90 6.08 -1.90
N PRO A 179 1.93 6.69 -2.52
CA PRO A 179 2.03 8.12 -2.85
C PRO A 179 1.17 8.45 -4.08
N ILE A 180 1.17 9.72 -4.47
CA ILE A 180 0.57 10.19 -5.74
C ILE A 180 1.61 10.46 -6.85
N LEU A 181 2.82 9.94 -6.67
CA LEU A 181 3.95 10.03 -7.59
C LEU A 181 4.28 8.65 -8.18
N ASP A 182 5.01 8.64 -9.29
CA ASP A 182 5.61 7.44 -9.90
C ASP A 182 7.00 7.11 -9.32
N LEU A 183 7.61 6.01 -9.79
CA LEU A 183 8.96 5.58 -9.39
C LEU A 183 10.07 6.60 -9.70
N GLU A 184 9.84 7.52 -10.64
CA GLU A 184 10.77 8.58 -11.02
C GLU A 184 10.57 9.86 -10.20
N SER A 185 9.68 9.82 -9.20
CA SER A 185 9.31 10.95 -8.34
C SER A 185 8.59 12.08 -9.07
N ASN A 186 7.99 11.78 -10.23
CA ASN A 186 7.11 12.68 -10.94
C ASN A 186 5.67 12.46 -10.47
N ARG A 187 4.85 13.51 -10.51
CA ARG A 187 3.42 13.38 -10.26
C ARG A 187 2.84 12.42 -11.29
N SER A 188 2.04 11.44 -10.83
CA SER A 188 1.50 10.42 -11.72
C SER A 188 0.76 11.04 -12.91
N LYS A 189 1.08 10.58 -14.11
CA LYS A 189 0.41 10.98 -15.36
C LYS A 189 -1.10 10.67 -15.38
N HIS A 190 -1.55 9.77 -14.51
CA HIS A 190 -2.95 9.34 -14.43
C HIS A 190 -3.77 10.17 -13.44
N LEU A 191 -3.12 10.91 -12.53
CA LEU A 191 -3.80 11.54 -11.41
C LEU A 191 -4.87 12.54 -11.84
N ASP A 192 -4.58 13.46 -12.76
CA ASP A 192 -5.57 14.47 -13.18
C ASP A 192 -6.83 13.84 -13.78
N LYS A 193 -6.67 12.77 -14.57
CA LYS A 193 -7.81 12.03 -15.13
C LYS A 193 -8.59 11.25 -14.08
N VAL A 194 -7.91 10.71 -13.06
CA VAL A 194 -8.59 10.12 -11.91
C VAL A 194 -9.41 11.18 -11.17
N LEU A 195 -8.85 12.36 -10.91
CA LEU A 195 -9.55 13.44 -10.21
C LEU A 195 -10.79 13.91 -10.99
N GLU A 196 -10.68 14.08 -12.31
CA GLU A 196 -11.84 14.38 -13.19
C GLU A 196 -12.95 13.31 -13.08
N VAL A 197 -12.58 12.04 -12.92
CA VAL A 197 -13.56 10.95 -12.76
C VAL A 197 -14.19 10.97 -11.38
N LEU A 198 -13.43 11.28 -10.32
CA LEU A 198 -13.98 11.44 -8.97
C LEU A 198 -15.01 12.58 -8.92
N ASP A 199 -14.70 13.72 -9.56
CA ASP A 199 -15.63 14.85 -9.69
C ASP A 199 -16.93 14.44 -10.41
N LYS A 200 -16.81 13.72 -11.54
CA LYS A 200 -17.98 13.22 -12.29
C LYS A 200 -18.85 12.24 -11.50
N ASN A 201 -18.26 11.52 -10.54
CA ASN A 201 -18.97 10.59 -9.67
C ASN A 201 -19.40 11.25 -8.34
N ASN A 202 -19.25 12.57 -8.19
CA ASN A 202 -19.60 13.35 -7.01
C ASN A 202 -18.82 12.99 -5.73
N TYR A 203 -17.67 12.33 -5.85
CA TYR A 203 -16.80 12.11 -4.70
C TYR A 203 -16.09 13.40 -4.29
N LYS A 204 -15.92 13.62 -2.98
CA LYS A 204 -15.08 14.69 -2.47
C LYS A 204 -13.68 14.17 -2.26
N TYR A 205 -12.66 14.94 -2.62
CA TYR A 205 -11.27 14.54 -2.42
C TYR A 205 -10.37 15.71 -2.03
N SER A 206 -9.23 15.37 -1.42
CA SER A 206 -8.13 16.26 -1.08
C SER A 206 -6.80 15.59 -1.39
N ILE A 207 -5.80 16.40 -1.76
CA ILE A 207 -4.39 15.97 -1.76
C ILE A 207 -3.78 16.48 -0.45
N GLU A 208 -3.39 15.56 0.41
CA GLU A 208 -2.93 15.87 1.76
C GLU A 208 -1.46 15.55 1.93
N LYS A 209 -0.75 16.42 2.66
CA LYS A 209 0.65 16.18 2.99
C LYS A 209 0.74 15.12 4.09
N SER A 210 1.51 14.09 3.80
CA SER A 210 1.85 12.99 4.69
C SER A 210 3.00 13.37 5.63
N SER A 211 3.13 12.66 6.75
CA SER A 211 4.31 12.75 7.63
C SER A 211 5.42 11.79 7.21
N TYR A 212 5.18 10.97 6.19
CA TYR A 212 6.15 10.06 5.61
C TYR A 212 6.82 10.68 4.38
N GLU A 213 8.16 10.63 4.31
CA GLU A 213 8.90 10.92 3.10
C GLU A 213 10.18 10.08 3.08
N PHE A 214 10.31 9.22 2.08
CA PHE A 214 11.53 8.45 1.85
C PHE A 214 11.98 8.58 0.41
N GLN A 215 11.11 8.27 -0.55
CA GLN A 215 11.31 8.74 -1.91
C GLN A 215 11.10 10.25 -1.92
N ARG A 216 12.02 10.99 -2.55
CA ARG A 216 11.98 12.45 -2.60
C ARG A 216 10.65 12.91 -3.18
N ASN A 217 10.02 13.89 -2.53
CA ASN A 217 8.70 14.44 -2.86
C ASN A 217 7.52 13.47 -2.68
N ALA A 218 7.74 12.18 -2.40
CA ALA A 218 6.67 11.23 -2.09
C ALA A 218 6.21 11.46 -0.65
N ASN A 219 5.52 12.58 -0.44
CA ASN A 219 5.01 13.05 0.85
C ASN A 219 3.57 13.55 0.75
N GLN A 220 2.83 13.08 -0.25
CA GLN A 220 1.42 13.41 -0.44
C GLN A 220 0.59 12.15 -0.70
N MET A 221 -0.63 12.14 -0.15
CA MET A 221 -1.65 11.13 -0.43
C MET A 221 -2.87 11.76 -1.10
N LEU A 222 -3.60 10.97 -1.89
CA LEU A 222 -4.96 11.26 -2.28
C LEU A 222 -5.91 10.72 -1.20
N ARG A 223 -6.72 11.58 -0.61
CA ARG A 223 -7.81 11.21 0.30
C ARG A 223 -9.14 11.47 -0.37
N ILE A 224 -10.03 10.49 -0.36
CA ILE A 224 -11.37 10.55 -0.95
C ILE A 224 -12.38 10.30 0.16
N SER A 225 -13.40 11.15 0.29
CA SER A 225 -14.51 10.98 1.23
C SER A 225 -15.74 10.43 0.49
N ILE A 226 -16.40 9.44 1.10
CA ILE A 226 -17.56 8.72 0.55
C ILE A 226 -18.87 9.30 1.07
#